data_AF-A0A8J6XWE2-F1
#
_entry.id   AF-A0A8J6XWE2-F1
#
_cell.length_a   1.000
_cell.length_b   1.000
_cell.length_c   1.000
_cell.angle_alpha   90.00
_cell.angle_beta   90.00
_cell.angle_gamma   90.00
#
_symmetry.space_group_name_H-M   'P 1'
#
loop_
_entity.id
_entity.type
_entity.pdbx_description
1 polymer ?
#
loop_
_entity_poly.entity_id
_entity_poly.type
_entity_poly.pdbx_seq_one_letter_code
_entity_poly.pdbx_strand_id
1 'polypeptide(L)'
;MKRLIIACAVFCLLGSPTWAGVVMEMEVRNADAAGKTGAETFYAEGEMTRTDFLSANGKDSSLIFRDQTMYFVDHAGKVCQKIDKAGVDQLSSQMNAMMKQMASMPPEQRQMMEKMMKGRMPGMGKPPVRRVEEGGMDQAGEYPCRLFTLFSDDQKVQEFCMADTGVEADLHEAMEAIHALSRFAESLMKVAENSPFGKMFQIPFKDVHEMDGYPVRTRMFDGHGKVAQERTLTTITRRDIEKDRFEIPKGYKVKSLESMMQGRR
;
A
#
# COMPACT_ATOMS: atom_id res chain seq x y z
N MET A 1 6.04 67.83 -34.48
CA MET A 1 6.85 66.70 -33.97
C MET A 1 6.54 66.45 -32.50
N LYS A 2 5.59 65.57 -32.18
CA LYS A 2 5.40 65.02 -30.82
C LYS A 2 5.00 63.55 -30.96
N ARG A 3 5.67 62.71 -30.18
CA ARG A 3 5.92 61.28 -30.39
C ARG A 3 4.74 60.40 -29.98
N LEU A 4 4.57 59.30 -30.73
CA LEU A 4 3.82 58.10 -30.37
C LEU A 4 4.19 57.61 -28.96
N ILE A 5 3.19 57.21 -28.18
CA ILE A 5 3.36 56.25 -27.08
C ILE A 5 2.32 55.15 -27.30
N ILE A 6 2.77 54.05 -27.92
CA ILE A 6 2.04 52.79 -28.01
C ILE A 6 2.27 52.07 -26.68
N ALA A 7 1.24 51.97 -25.85
CA ALA A 7 1.27 51.17 -24.64
C ALA A 7 1.09 49.68 -25.01
N CYS A 8 2.18 48.94 -25.13
CA CYS A 8 2.16 47.47 -25.11
C CYS A 8 1.80 47.01 -23.70
N ALA A 9 0.53 46.71 -23.45
CA ALA A 9 0.11 45.95 -22.28
C ALA A 9 0.56 44.50 -22.46
N VAL A 10 1.74 44.16 -21.95
CA VAL A 10 2.19 42.78 -21.78
C VAL A 10 1.36 42.17 -20.65
N PHE A 11 0.29 41.46 -21.02
CA PHE A 11 -0.48 40.64 -20.11
C PHE A 11 0.37 39.41 -19.78
N CYS A 12 1.13 39.47 -18.68
CA CYS A 12 1.76 38.28 -18.10
C CYS A 12 0.64 37.32 -17.67
N LEU A 13 0.35 36.31 -18.50
CA LEU A 13 -0.35 35.12 -18.08
C LEU A 13 0.48 34.49 -16.96
N LEU A 14 0.09 34.76 -15.72
CA LEU A 14 0.48 33.96 -14.57
C LEU A 14 -0.09 32.57 -14.82
N GLY A 15 0.72 31.70 -15.43
CA GLY A 15 0.44 30.27 -15.43
C GLY A 15 0.41 29.84 -13.98
N SER A 16 -0.77 29.47 -13.49
CA SER A 16 -0.91 28.78 -12.22
C SER A 16 0.06 27.59 -12.23
N PRO A 17 0.87 27.36 -11.19
CA PRO A 17 1.68 26.14 -11.14
C PRO A 17 0.73 24.96 -11.22
N THR A 18 0.77 24.28 -12.37
CA THR A 18 -0.05 23.12 -12.67
C THR A 18 0.61 21.90 -12.03
N TRP A 19 0.07 21.52 -10.86
CA TRP A 19 0.12 20.17 -10.29
C TRP A 19 1.52 19.71 -9.87
N ALA A 20 1.97 20.19 -8.72
CA ALA A 20 3.14 19.61 -8.05
C ALA A 20 2.68 18.39 -7.25
N GLY A 21 3.19 17.21 -7.58
CA GLY A 21 2.96 16.01 -6.78
C GLY A 21 3.58 16.12 -5.39
N VAL A 22 3.26 15.16 -4.52
CA VAL A 22 3.77 15.07 -3.15
C VAL A 22 4.78 13.94 -3.04
N VAL A 23 5.91 14.21 -2.39
CA VAL A 23 6.90 13.20 -2.03
C VAL A 23 7.07 13.18 -0.52
N MET A 24 6.88 12.00 0.06
CA MET A 24 7.07 11.73 1.48
C MET A 24 8.22 10.77 1.69
N GLU A 25 9.08 11.10 2.64
CA GLU A 25 10.23 10.29 3.03
C GLU A 25 10.00 9.75 4.44
N MET A 26 10.26 8.46 4.60
CA MET A 26 10.09 7.73 5.85
C MET A 26 11.37 6.98 6.22
N GLU A 27 11.75 7.06 7.48
CA GLU A 27 12.78 6.22 8.07
C GLU A 27 12.17 4.88 8.49
N VAL A 28 12.80 3.77 8.12
CA VAL A 28 12.35 2.42 8.49
C VAL A 28 13.37 1.75 9.42
N ARG A 29 12.96 1.47 10.65
CA ARG A 29 13.76 0.73 11.64
C ARG A 29 13.25 -0.68 11.78
N ASN A 30 14.11 -1.67 11.57
CA ASN A 30 13.79 -3.08 11.79
C ASN A 30 14.55 -3.59 13.03
N ALA A 31 13.89 -4.38 13.86
CA ALA A 31 14.49 -4.88 15.10
C ALA A 31 15.70 -5.81 14.87
N ASP A 32 15.76 -6.48 13.72
CA ASP A 32 16.78 -7.47 13.37
C ASP A 32 17.96 -6.89 12.55
N ALA A 33 17.90 -5.61 12.17
CA ALA A 33 18.84 -5.02 11.20
C ALA A 33 20.18 -4.54 11.82
N ALA A 34 20.52 -4.94 13.05
CA ALA A 34 21.75 -4.56 13.76
C ALA A 34 22.03 -3.03 13.74
N GLY A 35 20.97 -2.23 13.85
CA GLY A 35 21.05 -0.76 13.81
C GLY A 35 21.08 -0.13 12.42
N LYS A 36 20.98 -0.91 11.34
CA LYS A 36 20.79 -0.36 9.99
C LYS A 36 19.34 0.07 9.78
N THR A 37 19.17 1.28 9.25
CA THR A 37 17.88 1.84 8.85
C THR A 37 17.66 1.66 7.36
N GLY A 38 16.46 1.20 7.01
CA GLY A 38 15.94 1.31 5.65
C GLY A 38 15.32 2.68 5.43
N ALA A 39 14.94 2.95 4.18
CA ALA A 39 14.18 4.14 3.82
C ALA A 39 12.97 3.73 2.99
N GLU A 40 11.89 4.50 3.12
CA GLU A 40 10.72 4.37 2.28
C GLU A 40 10.41 5.74 1.69
N THR A 41 10.14 5.78 0.39
CA THR A 41 9.75 7.02 -0.30
C THR A 41 8.41 6.80 -0.98
N PHE A 42 7.43 7.61 -0.60
CA PHE A 42 6.11 7.63 -1.21
C PHE A 42 5.99 8.83 -2.14
N TYR A 43 5.51 8.57 -3.35
CA TYR A 43 5.22 9.55 -4.39
C TYR A 43 3.72 9.51 -4.68
N ALA A 44 3.07 10.66 -4.73
CA ALA A 44 1.69 10.81 -5.15
C ALA A 44 1.55 11.96 -6.14
N GLU A 45 0.82 11.72 -7.24
CA GLU A 45 0.43 12.75 -8.19
C GLU A 45 -0.94 12.37 -8.78
N GLY A 46 -1.99 13.12 -8.41
CA GLY A 46 -3.36 12.74 -8.69
C GLY A 46 -3.72 11.37 -8.07
N GLU A 47 -4.23 10.44 -8.87
CA GLU A 47 -4.53 9.07 -8.40
C GLU A 47 -3.33 8.10 -8.52
N MET A 48 -2.20 8.55 -9.04
CA MET A 48 -1.01 7.70 -9.19
C MET A 48 -0.21 7.69 -7.88
N THR A 49 0.22 6.50 -7.46
CA THR A 49 1.15 6.38 -6.33
C THR A 49 2.31 5.48 -6.65
N ARG A 50 3.44 5.74 -5.99
CA ARG A 50 4.56 4.82 -5.92
C ARG A 50 5.13 4.83 -4.52
N THR A 51 5.40 3.66 -3.97
CA THR A 51 6.17 3.49 -2.74
C THR A 51 7.43 2.72 -3.08
N ASP A 52 8.59 3.33 -2.88
CA ASP A 52 9.89 2.67 -2.95
C ASP A 52 10.30 2.21 -1.56
N PHE A 53 10.52 0.90 -1.40
CA PHE A 53 11.04 0.30 -0.17
C PHE A 53 12.53 0.00 -0.36
N LEU A 54 13.38 0.84 0.23
CA LEU A 54 14.83 0.67 0.21
C LEU A 54 15.25 -0.13 1.44
N SER A 55 15.69 -1.36 1.21
CA SER A 55 16.12 -2.24 2.28
C SER A 55 17.59 -2.02 2.60
N ALA A 56 17.94 -1.93 3.88
CA ALA A 56 19.33 -1.95 4.34
C ALA A 56 20.12 -3.21 3.87
N ASN A 57 19.42 -4.25 3.42
CA ASN A 57 19.98 -5.50 2.91
C ASN A 57 19.95 -5.61 1.38
N GLY A 58 19.60 -4.53 0.65
CA GLY A 58 19.65 -4.45 -0.81
C GLY A 58 18.55 -5.21 -1.57
N LYS A 59 17.48 -5.61 -0.86
CA LYS A 59 16.27 -6.20 -1.46
C LYS A 59 15.23 -5.11 -1.70
N ASP A 60 15.54 -4.22 -2.63
CA ASP A 60 14.67 -3.09 -2.92
C ASP A 60 13.45 -3.55 -3.71
N SER A 61 12.31 -2.95 -3.39
CA SER A 61 11.05 -3.22 -4.07
C SER A 61 10.23 -1.94 -4.19
N SER A 62 9.29 -1.92 -5.14
CA SER A 62 8.32 -0.84 -5.23
C SER A 62 6.91 -1.37 -5.29
N LEU A 63 5.97 -0.58 -4.77
CA LEU A 63 4.55 -0.70 -5.08
C LEU A 63 4.17 0.49 -5.95
N ILE A 64 3.60 0.25 -7.13
CA ILE A 64 3.09 1.31 -8.01
C ILE A 64 1.60 1.10 -8.20
N PHE A 65 0.81 2.16 -8.08
CA PHE A 65 -0.61 2.18 -8.41
C PHE A 65 -0.89 3.25 -9.46
N ARG A 66 -1.50 2.84 -10.57
CA ARG A 66 -1.99 3.72 -11.63
C ARG A 66 -2.99 2.97 -12.49
N ASP A 67 -3.87 3.68 -13.18
CA ASP A 67 -4.82 3.10 -14.14
C ASP A 67 -5.60 1.91 -13.55
N GLN A 68 -6.02 2.02 -12.27
CA GLN A 68 -6.69 0.95 -11.52
C GLN A 68 -5.94 -0.39 -11.54
N THR A 69 -4.61 -0.33 -11.51
CA THR A 69 -3.72 -1.49 -11.50
C THR A 69 -2.64 -1.28 -10.45
N MET A 70 -2.45 -2.28 -9.61
CA MET A 70 -1.32 -2.35 -8.68
C MET A 70 -0.20 -3.18 -9.29
N TYR A 71 1.02 -2.69 -9.14
CA TYR A 71 2.23 -3.32 -9.61
C TYR A 71 3.20 -3.49 -8.44
N PHE A 72 3.49 -4.73 -8.05
CA PHE A 72 4.54 -5.03 -7.09
C PHE A 72 5.83 -5.36 -7.83
N VAL A 73 6.85 -4.53 -7.67
CA VAL A 73 8.10 -4.57 -8.42
C VAL A 73 9.21 -5.10 -7.52
N ASP A 74 9.78 -6.24 -7.89
CA ASP A 74 11.03 -6.76 -7.34
C ASP A 74 12.19 -6.32 -8.23
N HIS A 75 13.01 -5.38 -7.71
CA HIS A 75 14.13 -4.83 -8.46
C HIS A 75 15.28 -5.80 -8.62
N ALA A 76 15.53 -6.66 -7.61
CA ALA A 76 16.59 -7.67 -7.68
C ALA A 76 16.27 -8.72 -8.75
N GLY A 77 15.02 -9.17 -8.80
CA GLY A 77 14.54 -10.15 -9.78
C GLY A 77 14.22 -9.56 -11.16
N LYS A 78 14.09 -8.23 -11.28
CA LYS A 78 13.50 -7.55 -12.45
C LYS A 78 12.15 -8.14 -12.85
N VAL A 79 11.32 -8.42 -11.84
CA VAL A 79 9.98 -8.98 -12.03
C VAL A 79 8.96 -8.00 -11.47
N CYS A 80 7.89 -7.78 -12.21
CA CYS A 80 6.75 -6.99 -11.79
C CYS A 80 5.52 -7.89 -11.71
N GLN A 81 4.82 -7.87 -10.60
CA GLN A 81 3.56 -8.58 -10.42
C GLN A 81 2.42 -7.59 -10.65
N LYS A 82 1.54 -7.89 -11.61
CA LYS A 82 0.37 -7.08 -11.95
C LYS A 82 -0.86 -7.62 -11.23
N ILE A 83 -1.53 -6.75 -10.49
CA ILE A 83 -2.80 -7.02 -9.82
C ILE A 83 -3.81 -6.00 -10.33
N ASP A 84 -4.78 -6.48 -11.09
CA ASP A 84 -5.91 -5.71 -11.60
C ASP A 84 -7.22 -6.47 -11.36
N LYS A 85 -8.35 -5.82 -11.66
CA LYS A 85 -9.66 -6.44 -11.52
C LYS A 85 -9.80 -7.74 -12.32
N ALA A 86 -9.31 -7.75 -13.57
CA ALA A 86 -9.41 -8.92 -14.44
C ALA A 86 -8.65 -10.14 -13.87
N GLY A 87 -7.45 -9.93 -13.33
CA GLY A 87 -6.65 -10.96 -12.69
C GLY A 87 -7.30 -11.51 -11.42
N VAL A 88 -7.92 -10.64 -10.61
CA VAL A 88 -8.68 -11.07 -9.42
C VAL A 88 -9.95 -11.82 -9.81
N ASP A 89 -10.71 -11.34 -10.81
CA ASP A 89 -11.91 -12.03 -11.31
C ASP A 89 -11.56 -13.43 -11.84
N GLN A 90 -10.51 -13.53 -12.65
CA GLN A 90 -10.03 -14.81 -13.19
C GLN A 90 -9.60 -15.75 -12.07
N LEU A 91 -8.83 -15.26 -11.10
CA LEU A 91 -8.39 -16.08 -9.98
C LEU A 91 -9.57 -16.57 -9.13
N SER A 92 -10.52 -15.68 -8.82
CA SER A 92 -11.75 -16.03 -8.09
C SER A 92 -12.52 -17.14 -8.81
N SER A 93 -12.63 -17.06 -10.14
CA SER A 93 -13.28 -18.10 -10.94
C SER A 93 -12.57 -19.46 -10.87
N GLN A 94 -11.23 -19.47 -10.95
CA GLN A 94 -10.42 -20.69 -10.85
C GLN A 94 -10.54 -21.33 -9.46
N MET A 95 -10.51 -20.51 -8.40
CA MET A 95 -10.69 -20.99 -7.04
C MET A 95 -12.11 -21.54 -6.82
N ASN A 96 -13.14 -20.90 -7.36
CA ASN A 96 -14.51 -21.43 -7.27
C ASN A 96 -14.66 -22.77 -7.99
N ALA A 97 -14.04 -22.93 -9.16
CA ALA A 97 -14.01 -24.21 -9.87
C ALA A 97 -13.28 -25.29 -9.05
N MET A 98 -12.12 -24.95 -8.48
CA MET A 98 -11.37 -25.85 -7.60
C MET A 98 -12.17 -26.25 -6.36
N MET A 99 -12.86 -25.32 -5.71
CA MET A 99 -13.72 -25.60 -4.54
C MET A 99 -14.88 -26.54 -4.90
N LYS A 100 -15.52 -26.36 -6.06
CA LYS A 100 -16.55 -27.29 -6.56
C LYS A 100 -15.98 -28.69 -6.79
N GLN A 101 -14.77 -28.78 -7.37
CA GLN A 101 -14.10 -30.07 -7.56
C GLN A 101 -13.78 -30.73 -6.21
N MET A 102 -13.27 -29.97 -5.22
CA MET A 102 -12.99 -30.48 -3.88
C MET A 102 -14.26 -30.96 -3.16
N ALA A 103 -15.39 -30.27 -3.35
CA ALA A 103 -16.67 -30.70 -2.80
C ALA A 103 -17.10 -32.07 -3.38
N SER A 104 -16.73 -32.39 -4.62
CA SER A 104 -17.02 -33.69 -5.24
C SER A 104 -16.05 -34.82 -4.89
N MET A 105 -14.93 -34.54 -4.21
CA MET A 105 -13.93 -35.56 -3.86
C MET A 105 -14.35 -36.45 -2.68
N PRO A 106 -13.86 -37.70 -2.61
CA PRO A 106 -13.97 -38.53 -1.42
C PRO A 106 -13.38 -37.83 -0.17
N PRO A 107 -13.90 -38.10 1.05
CA PRO A 107 -13.47 -37.42 2.27
C PRO A 107 -11.96 -37.45 2.52
N GLU A 108 -11.31 -38.58 2.28
CA GLU A 108 -9.86 -38.75 2.47
C GLU A 108 -9.04 -37.89 1.49
N GLN A 109 -9.46 -37.83 0.22
CA GLN A 109 -8.81 -36.99 -0.80
C GLN A 109 -9.01 -35.50 -0.52
N ARG A 110 -10.21 -35.12 -0.06
CA ARG A 110 -10.50 -33.74 0.35
C ARG A 110 -9.59 -33.30 1.50
N GLN A 111 -9.43 -34.14 2.53
CA GLN A 111 -8.54 -33.84 3.65
C GLN A 111 -7.08 -33.73 3.24
N MET A 112 -6.61 -34.57 2.32
CA MET A 112 -5.25 -34.48 1.80
C MET A 112 -5.03 -33.16 1.02
N MET A 113 -6.00 -32.77 0.20
CA MET A 113 -5.98 -31.51 -0.55
C MET A 113 -6.02 -30.29 0.40
N GLU A 114 -6.88 -30.30 1.42
CA GLU A 114 -6.95 -29.25 2.43
C GLU A 114 -5.62 -29.09 3.19
N LYS A 115 -4.96 -30.19 3.55
CA LYS A 115 -3.62 -30.16 4.17
C LYS A 115 -2.57 -29.56 3.24
N MET A 116 -2.56 -29.95 1.96
CA MET A 116 -1.64 -29.37 0.97
C MET A 116 -1.91 -27.87 0.74
N MET A 117 -3.19 -27.46 0.71
CA MET A 117 -3.58 -26.07 0.53
C MET A 117 -3.22 -25.21 1.73
N LYS A 118 -3.44 -25.68 2.97
CA LYS A 118 -3.02 -24.97 4.19
C LYS A 118 -1.52 -24.66 4.21
N GLY A 119 -0.68 -25.54 3.66
CA GLY A 119 0.76 -25.31 3.53
C GLY A 119 1.15 -24.36 2.40
N ARG A 120 0.32 -24.20 1.36
CA ARG A 120 0.59 -23.35 0.19
C ARG A 120 -0.07 -21.97 0.27
N MET A 121 -1.13 -21.85 1.06
CA MET A 121 -1.94 -20.64 1.22
C MET A 121 -2.11 -20.34 2.72
N PRO A 122 -1.17 -19.59 3.33
CA PRO A 122 -1.36 -19.00 4.64
C PRO A 122 -2.64 -18.14 4.63
N GLY A 123 -3.50 -18.26 5.64
CA GLY A 123 -4.72 -17.44 5.76
C GLY A 123 -6.06 -18.11 5.41
N MET A 124 -6.08 -19.40 5.06
CA MET A 124 -7.32 -20.20 4.87
C MET A 124 -8.03 -20.58 6.20
N GLY A 125 -7.61 -20.01 7.34
CA GLY A 125 -8.24 -20.18 8.64
C GLY A 125 -9.49 -19.30 8.81
N LYS A 126 -10.13 -19.38 9.99
CA LYS A 126 -11.09 -18.35 10.38
C LYS A 126 -10.34 -17.00 10.42
N PRO A 127 -10.85 -15.93 9.78
CA PRO A 127 -10.20 -14.63 9.87
C PRO A 127 -10.16 -14.19 11.34
N PRO A 128 -9.06 -13.60 11.81
CA PRO A 128 -8.97 -13.11 13.18
C PRO A 128 -9.94 -11.96 13.40
N VAL A 129 -10.39 -11.78 14.63
CA VAL A 129 -11.24 -10.63 15.00
C VAL A 129 -10.35 -9.42 15.15
N ARG A 130 -10.55 -8.39 14.33
CA ARG A 130 -9.78 -7.14 14.45
C ARG A 130 -10.51 -6.13 15.31
N ARG A 131 -9.74 -5.34 16.05
CA ARG A 131 -10.25 -4.28 16.90
C ARG A 131 -9.25 -3.13 16.95
N VAL A 132 -9.75 -1.92 16.80
CA VAL A 132 -8.99 -0.69 16.99
C VAL A 132 -9.31 -0.12 18.36
N GLU A 133 -8.28 0.23 19.13
CA GLU A 133 -8.40 1.03 20.33
C GLU A 133 -7.80 2.42 20.09
N GLU A 134 -8.57 3.45 20.39
CA GLU A 134 -8.06 4.81 20.47
C GLU A 134 -7.32 5.01 21.80
N GLY A 135 -6.11 5.55 21.71
CA GLY A 135 -5.25 5.88 22.83
C GLY A 135 -5.18 7.39 23.09
N GLY A 136 -4.18 7.80 23.87
CA GLY A 136 -3.92 9.19 24.15
C GLY A 136 -3.21 9.95 23.01
N MET A 137 -2.83 11.18 23.31
CA MET A 137 -1.94 11.98 22.46
C MET A 137 -0.50 11.51 22.61
N ASP A 138 0.26 11.57 21.51
CA ASP A 138 1.69 11.28 21.43
C ASP A 138 2.33 12.24 20.41
N GLN A 139 3.61 12.05 20.13
CA GLN A 139 4.37 12.83 19.16
C GLN A 139 5.32 11.93 18.36
N ALA A 140 5.42 12.19 17.06
CA ALA A 140 6.40 11.57 16.17
C ALA A 140 7.16 12.67 15.42
N GLY A 141 8.46 12.82 15.74
CA GLY A 141 9.24 13.95 15.22
C GLY A 141 8.64 15.28 15.67
N GLU A 142 8.27 16.13 14.71
CA GLU A 142 7.60 17.41 14.94
C GLU A 142 6.06 17.33 14.96
N TYR A 143 5.50 16.17 14.62
CA TYR A 143 4.06 16.01 14.44
C TYR A 143 3.39 15.53 15.74
N PRO A 144 2.53 16.34 16.39
CA PRO A 144 1.63 15.84 17.42
C PRO A 144 0.60 14.91 16.78
N CYS A 145 0.27 13.81 17.46
CA CYS A 145 -0.60 12.79 16.89
C CYS A 145 -1.48 12.12 17.95
N ARG A 146 -2.55 11.47 17.48
CA ARG A 146 -3.35 10.57 18.29
C ARG A 146 -2.90 9.12 18.06
N LEU A 147 -2.71 8.38 19.15
CA LEU A 147 -2.33 6.98 19.07
C LEU A 147 -3.55 6.10 18.84
N PHE A 148 -3.44 5.15 17.91
CA PHE A 148 -4.39 4.07 17.69
C PHE A 148 -3.65 2.74 17.75
N THR A 149 -4.23 1.75 18.42
CA THR A 149 -3.68 0.39 18.49
C THR A 149 -4.61 -0.57 17.79
N LEU A 150 -4.07 -1.29 16.80
CA LEU A 150 -4.75 -2.38 16.13
C LEU A 150 -4.39 -3.71 16.80
N PHE A 151 -5.43 -4.41 17.21
CA PHE A 151 -5.37 -5.78 17.72
C PHE A 151 -5.91 -6.76 16.68
N SER A 152 -5.27 -7.91 16.61
CA SER A 152 -5.77 -9.10 15.93
C SER A 152 -6.01 -10.17 17.00
N ASP A 153 -7.28 -10.52 17.19
CA ASP A 153 -7.78 -11.16 18.39
C ASP A 153 -7.36 -10.36 19.64
N ASP A 154 -6.60 -10.95 20.56
CA ASP A 154 -6.06 -10.25 21.74
C ASP A 154 -4.59 -9.85 21.59
N GLN A 155 -4.01 -10.05 20.40
CA GLN A 155 -2.62 -9.71 20.15
C GLN A 155 -2.51 -8.32 19.52
N LYS A 156 -1.70 -7.46 20.13
CA LYS A 156 -1.28 -6.20 19.55
C LYS A 156 -0.44 -6.46 18.30
N VAL A 157 -0.90 -5.99 17.14
CA VAL A 157 -0.21 -6.22 15.86
C VAL A 157 0.34 -4.93 15.28
N GLN A 158 -0.31 -3.79 15.52
CA GLN A 158 0.12 -2.52 14.96
C GLN A 158 -0.26 -1.33 15.84
N GLU A 159 0.56 -0.29 15.83
CA GLU A 159 0.20 1.05 16.31
C GLU A 159 0.30 2.06 15.18
N PHE A 160 -0.58 3.06 15.21
CA PHE A 160 -0.61 4.20 14.32
C PHE A 160 -0.62 5.47 15.16
N CYS A 161 0.29 6.39 14.88
CA CYS A 161 0.31 7.74 15.41
C CYS A 161 -0.18 8.64 14.29
N MET A 162 -1.44 9.04 14.38
CA MET A 162 -2.19 9.75 13.35
C MET A 162 -2.12 11.26 13.62
N ALA A 163 -1.41 11.99 12.78
CA ALA A 163 -1.40 13.45 12.82
C ALA A 163 -2.62 14.00 12.07
N ASP A 164 -3.12 15.15 12.51
CA ASP A 164 -4.23 15.81 11.83
C ASP A 164 -3.80 16.26 10.41
N THR A 165 -4.64 15.96 9.42
CA THR A 165 -4.35 16.28 8.00
C THR A 165 -4.52 17.77 7.68
N GLY A 166 -5.21 18.53 8.55
CA GLY A 166 -5.33 19.98 8.46
C GLY A 166 -4.08 20.74 8.89
N VAL A 167 -3.04 20.04 9.39
CA VAL A 167 -1.76 20.65 9.79
C VAL A 167 -0.95 21.07 8.56
N GLU A 168 -1.07 20.37 7.43
CA GLU A 168 -0.33 20.68 6.20
C GLU A 168 -1.10 20.36 4.92
N ALA A 169 -1.13 21.31 3.98
CA ALA A 169 -1.84 21.15 2.70
C ALA A 169 -1.29 20.01 1.83
N ASP A 170 -0.04 19.60 2.05
CA ASP A 170 0.62 18.53 1.30
C ASP A 170 0.16 17.14 1.77
N LEU A 171 -0.23 17.00 3.05
CA LEU A 171 -0.83 15.77 3.57
C LEU A 171 -2.20 15.50 2.92
N HIS A 172 -2.97 16.54 2.64
CA HIS A 172 -4.28 16.40 2.00
C HIS A 172 -4.19 15.76 0.61
N GLU A 173 -3.25 16.23 -0.22
CA GLU A 173 -3.05 15.69 -1.58
C GLU A 173 -2.54 14.24 -1.56
N ALA A 174 -1.63 13.91 -0.63
CA ALA A 174 -1.23 12.53 -0.41
C ALA A 174 -2.42 11.63 -0.02
N MET A 175 -3.34 12.15 0.80
CA MET A 175 -4.54 11.43 1.22
C MET A 175 -5.51 11.17 0.07
N GLU A 176 -5.63 12.06 -0.92
CA GLU A 176 -6.47 11.80 -2.11
C GLU A 176 -5.99 10.56 -2.88
N ALA A 177 -4.67 10.44 -3.09
CA ALA A 177 -4.06 9.31 -3.77
C ALA A 177 -4.20 8.01 -2.95
N ILE A 178 -4.04 8.10 -1.62
CA ILE A 178 -4.29 6.97 -0.70
C ILE A 178 -5.76 6.55 -0.72
N HIS A 179 -6.70 7.48 -0.80
CA HIS A 179 -8.12 7.18 -0.95
C HIS A 179 -8.40 6.49 -2.28
N ALA A 180 -7.77 6.90 -3.38
CA ALA A 180 -7.90 6.23 -4.68
C ALA A 180 -7.42 4.77 -4.62
N LEU A 181 -6.24 4.54 -4.02
CA LEU A 181 -5.72 3.19 -3.77
C LEU A 181 -6.66 2.37 -2.88
N SER A 182 -7.19 2.96 -1.80
CA SER A 182 -8.12 2.31 -0.87
C SER A 182 -9.42 1.89 -1.58
N ARG A 183 -10.04 2.79 -2.38
CA ARG A 183 -11.24 2.46 -3.17
C ARG A 183 -10.99 1.31 -4.15
N PHE A 184 -9.82 1.30 -4.79
CA PHE A 184 -9.43 0.21 -5.67
C PHE A 184 -9.28 -1.10 -4.90
N ALA A 185 -8.57 -1.09 -3.78
CA ALA A 185 -8.40 -2.27 -2.93
C ALA A 185 -9.74 -2.81 -2.41
N GLU A 186 -10.66 -1.95 -1.99
CA GLU A 186 -12.04 -2.33 -1.65
C GLU A 186 -12.79 -2.98 -2.81
N SER A 187 -12.62 -2.48 -4.03
CA SER A 187 -13.22 -3.08 -5.22
C SER A 187 -12.71 -4.50 -5.46
N LEU A 188 -11.42 -4.74 -5.22
CA LEU A 188 -10.82 -6.08 -5.30
C LEU A 188 -11.34 -6.99 -4.19
N MET A 189 -11.47 -6.46 -2.96
CA MET A 189 -12.03 -7.21 -1.83
C MET A 189 -13.48 -7.63 -2.12
N LYS A 190 -14.33 -6.75 -2.65
CA LYS A 190 -15.72 -7.08 -3.01
C LYS A 190 -15.83 -8.19 -4.04
N VAL A 191 -14.95 -8.21 -5.05
CA VAL A 191 -14.86 -9.33 -6.00
C VAL A 191 -14.52 -10.63 -5.27
N ALA A 192 -13.71 -10.53 -4.23
CA ALA A 192 -13.18 -11.65 -3.50
C ALA A 192 -13.99 -12.05 -2.25
N GLU A 193 -14.97 -11.25 -1.80
CA GLU A 193 -15.81 -11.48 -0.60
C GLU A 193 -16.51 -12.85 -0.63
N ASN A 194 -16.92 -13.29 -1.81
CA ASN A 194 -17.57 -14.58 -2.03
C ASN A 194 -16.56 -15.72 -2.30
N SER A 195 -15.26 -15.47 -2.16
CA SER A 195 -14.19 -16.43 -2.42
C SER A 195 -13.28 -16.60 -1.19
N PRO A 196 -12.63 -17.77 -1.02
CA PRO A 196 -11.59 -17.95 0.00
C PRO A 196 -10.40 -16.97 -0.15
N PHE A 197 -10.24 -16.35 -1.34
CA PHE A 197 -9.20 -15.38 -1.63
C PHE A 197 -9.45 -14.00 -0.98
N GLY A 198 -10.69 -13.56 -0.85
CA GLY A 198 -11.00 -12.26 -0.25
C GLY A 198 -10.67 -12.18 1.23
N LYS A 199 -10.68 -13.33 1.90
CA LYS A 199 -10.23 -13.47 3.29
C LYS A 199 -8.70 -13.40 3.43
N MET A 200 -7.95 -13.59 2.35
CA MET A 200 -6.48 -13.53 2.31
C MET A 200 -5.97 -12.11 2.09
N PHE A 201 -6.69 -11.30 1.31
CA PHE A 201 -6.36 -9.90 0.99
C PHE A 201 -7.06 -8.91 1.92
N GLN A 202 -7.24 -9.25 3.20
CA GLN A 202 -7.66 -8.28 4.22
C GLN A 202 -6.53 -7.27 4.48
N ILE A 203 -6.28 -6.42 3.49
CA ILE A 203 -5.47 -5.24 3.67
C ILE A 203 -6.24 -4.38 4.69
N PRO A 204 -5.61 -3.93 5.79
CA PRO A 204 -6.26 -3.22 6.90
C PRO A 204 -6.82 -1.83 6.53
N PHE A 205 -7.11 -1.57 5.25
CA PHE A 205 -7.62 -0.29 4.78
C PHE A 205 -8.91 0.13 5.48
N LYS A 206 -9.82 -0.81 5.76
CA LYS A 206 -11.06 -0.50 6.48
C LYS A 206 -10.78 0.00 7.91
N ASP A 207 -9.88 -0.68 8.62
CA ASP A 207 -9.53 -0.35 10.00
C ASP A 207 -8.80 1.01 10.06
N VAL A 208 -7.96 1.31 9.07
CA VAL A 208 -7.21 2.57 8.97
C VAL A 208 -8.10 3.73 8.51
N HIS A 209 -9.10 3.50 7.66
CA HIS A 209 -10.05 4.55 7.24
C HIS A 209 -10.90 5.06 8.41
N GLU A 210 -11.13 4.23 9.44
CA GLU A 210 -11.82 4.66 10.66
C GLU A 210 -10.93 5.53 11.57
N MET A 211 -9.62 5.56 11.33
CA MET A 211 -8.66 6.42 12.04
C MET A 211 -8.52 7.74 11.28
N ASP A 212 -9.01 8.84 11.86
CA ASP A 212 -8.85 10.16 11.27
C ASP A 212 -7.38 10.61 11.32
N GLY A 213 -6.91 11.26 10.25
CA GLY A 213 -5.54 11.77 10.14
C GLY A 213 -4.62 11.01 9.16
N TYR A 214 -3.34 11.36 9.17
CA TYR A 214 -2.26 10.71 8.42
C TYR A 214 -1.28 9.98 9.36
N PRO A 215 -0.89 8.72 9.08
CA PRO A 215 0.03 7.99 9.94
C PRO A 215 1.47 8.52 9.81
N VAL A 216 1.86 9.41 10.72
CA VAL A 216 3.24 9.96 10.79
C VAL A 216 4.21 9.01 11.49
N ARG A 217 3.70 8.02 12.23
CA ARG A 217 4.48 6.87 12.69
C ARG A 217 3.63 5.61 12.73
N THR A 218 4.18 4.51 12.26
CA THR A 218 3.57 3.17 12.41
C THR A 218 4.56 2.22 13.07
N ARG A 219 4.06 1.37 13.96
CA ARG A 219 4.84 0.28 14.58
C ARG A 219 4.15 -1.03 14.34
N MET A 220 4.86 -1.99 13.76
CA MET A 220 4.40 -3.37 13.62
C MET A 220 5.04 -4.22 14.70
N PHE A 221 4.23 -5.07 15.33
CA PHE A 221 4.64 -5.93 16.43
C PHE A 221 4.79 -7.38 15.99
N ASP A 222 5.75 -8.10 16.56
CA ASP A 222 5.93 -9.53 16.34
C ASP A 222 4.95 -10.38 17.16
N GLY A 223 5.06 -11.71 17.02
CA GLY A 223 4.33 -12.73 17.78
C GLY A 223 4.48 -12.63 19.32
N HIS A 224 5.46 -11.85 19.79
CA HIS A 224 5.82 -11.72 21.19
C HIS A 224 5.53 -10.31 21.74
N GLY A 225 4.86 -9.45 20.95
CA GLY A 225 4.51 -8.09 21.35
C GLY A 225 5.69 -7.13 21.35
N LYS A 226 6.82 -7.46 20.71
CA LYS A 226 7.95 -6.54 20.51
C LYS A 226 7.79 -5.81 19.18
N VAL A 227 8.27 -4.57 19.11
CA VAL A 227 8.30 -3.84 17.83
C VAL A 227 9.25 -4.56 16.88
N ALA A 228 8.71 -5.11 15.80
CA ALA A 228 9.46 -5.74 14.72
C ALA A 228 9.95 -4.71 13.71
N GLN A 229 9.10 -3.70 13.44
CA GLN A 229 9.37 -2.65 12.47
C GLN A 229 8.69 -1.35 12.91
N GLU A 230 9.39 -0.23 12.76
CA GLU A 230 8.86 1.11 12.93
C GLU A 230 9.11 1.91 11.65
N ARG A 231 8.09 2.63 11.17
CA ARG A 231 8.20 3.64 10.12
C ARG A 231 7.87 5.00 10.71
N THR A 232 8.69 6.00 10.44
CA THR A 232 8.45 7.39 10.88
C THR A 232 8.59 8.34 9.71
N LEU A 233 7.60 9.21 9.49
CA LEU A 233 7.65 10.29 8.52
C LEU A 233 8.76 11.27 8.93
N THR A 234 9.68 11.54 8.00
CA THR A 234 10.76 12.50 8.21
C THR A 234 10.57 13.77 7.42
N THR A 235 10.02 13.66 6.20
CA THR A 235 9.86 14.77 5.28
C THR A 235 8.58 14.59 4.47
N ILE A 236 7.88 15.69 4.22
CA ILE A 236 6.86 15.79 3.18
C ILE A 236 7.13 17.06 2.36
N THR A 237 7.05 16.95 1.03
CA THR A 237 7.37 18.09 0.15
C THR A 237 6.63 17.98 -1.18
N ARG A 238 5.99 19.08 -1.58
CA ARG A 238 5.53 19.28 -2.96
C ARG A 238 6.67 19.51 -3.94
N ARG A 239 6.65 18.77 -5.05
CA ARG A 239 7.58 18.93 -6.17
C ARG A 239 7.02 18.32 -7.44
N ASP A 240 7.49 18.78 -8.59
CA ASP A 240 7.19 18.14 -9.86
C ASP A 240 7.79 16.73 -9.88
N ILE A 241 6.96 15.74 -10.22
CA ILE A 241 7.36 14.34 -10.31
C ILE A 241 7.42 13.96 -11.78
N GLU A 242 8.57 13.44 -12.21
CA GLU A 242 8.70 12.90 -13.57
C GLU A 242 7.71 11.75 -13.76
N LYS A 243 6.90 11.78 -14.83
CA LYS A 243 5.85 10.77 -15.07
C LYS A 243 6.39 9.35 -15.17
N ASP A 244 7.64 9.20 -15.62
CA ASP A 244 8.33 7.91 -15.69
C ASP A 244 8.57 7.27 -14.31
N ARG A 245 8.45 8.05 -13.22
CA ARG A 245 8.49 7.56 -11.84
C ARG A 245 7.41 6.50 -11.60
N PHE A 246 6.24 6.66 -12.20
CA PHE A 246 5.11 5.73 -12.07
C PHE A 246 5.13 4.61 -13.11
N GLU A 247 6.16 4.55 -13.96
CA GLU A 247 6.30 3.50 -14.96
C GLU A 247 7.10 2.30 -14.44
N ILE A 248 6.80 1.12 -14.99
CA ILE A 248 7.61 -0.07 -14.74
C ILE A 248 8.95 0.11 -15.49
N PRO A 249 10.11 -0.09 -14.85
CA PRO A 249 11.38 0.12 -15.53
C PRO A 249 11.55 -0.83 -16.73
N LYS A 250 12.24 -0.34 -17.77
CA LYS A 250 12.47 -1.11 -19.00
C LYS A 250 13.20 -2.43 -18.70
N GLY A 251 12.78 -3.51 -19.36
CA GLY A 251 13.38 -4.84 -19.25
C GLY A 251 12.84 -5.71 -18.10
N TYR A 252 11.83 -5.24 -17.35
CA TYR A 252 11.19 -6.02 -16.31
C TYR A 252 10.18 -7.00 -16.90
N LYS A 253 10.11 -8.20 -16.31
CA LYS A 253 9.12 -9.21 -16.68
C LYS A 253 7.82 -8.97 -15.91
N VAL A 254 6.77 -8.58 -16.61
CA VAL A 254 5.44 -8.42 -16.01
C VAL A 254 4.74 -9.78 -15.95
N LYS A 255 4.30 -10.15 -14.75
CA LYS A 255 3.60 -11.41 -14.43
C LYS A 255 2.20 -11.09 -13.94
N SER A 256 1.20 -11.81 -14.45
CA SER A 256 -0.17 -11.73 -13.91
C SER A 256 -0.25 -12.44 -12.57
N LEU A 257 -1.26 -12.08 -11.78
CA LEU A 257 -1.61 -12.77 -10.53
C LEU A 257 -1.73 -14.29 -10.70
N GLU A 258 -2.30 -14.77 -11.82
CA GLU A 258 -2.42 -16.20 -12.13
C GLU A 258 -1.06 -16.90 -12.19
N SER A 259 -0.10 -16.32 -12.91
CA SER A 259 1.22 -16.92 -13.12
C SER A 259 2.00 -17.12 -11.81
N MET A 260 1.66 -16.36 -10.76
CA MET A 260 2.25 -16.49 -9.43
C MET A 260 1.80 -17.77 -8.72
N MET A 261 0.56 -18.19 -8.92
CA MET A 261 0.03 -19.40 -8.29
C MET A 261 0.52 -20.69 -8.94
N GLN A 262 0.86 -20.62 -10.22
CA GLN A 262 1.34 -21.77 -10.99
C GLN A 262 2.86 -21.98 -10.83
N GLY A 263 3.61 -20.96 -10.43
CA GLY A 263 5.09 -20.92 -10.45
C GLY A 263 5.85 -21.38 -9.19
N ARG A 264 5.20 -22.03 -8.21
CA ARG A 264 5.88 -22.63 -7.03
C ARG A 264 6.03 -24.16 -7.13
N ARG A 265 6.21 -24.69 -8.34
CA ARG A 265 6.58 -26.11 -8.53
C ARG A 265 8.08 -26.29 -8.54
#